data_AF-A0A529KIV9-F1
#
_entry.id   AF-A0A529KIV9-F1
#
_cell.length_a   1.000
_cell.length_b   1.000
_cell.length_c   1.000
_cell.angle_alpha   90.00
_cell.angle_beta   90.00
_cell.angle_gamma   90.00
#
_symmetry.space_group_name_H-M   'P 1'
#
loop_
_entity.id
_entity.type
_entity.pdbx_description
1 polymer ?
#
loop_
_entity_poly.entity_id
_entity_poly.type
_entity_poly.pdbx_seq_one_letter_code
_entity_poly.pdbx_strand_id
1 'polypeptide(L)' 'MQKIRKGDKVVVLAGKDKGRSGEVLSVQPKEDTALV' A
#
# COMPACT_ATOMS: atom_id res chain seq x y z
N MET A 1 1.65 14.35 -6.89
CA MET A 1 2.69 13.51 -6.25
C MET A 1 2.10 12.14 -5.97
N GLN A 2 2.75 11.04 -6.38
CA GLN A 2 2.39 9.71 -5.90
C GLN A 2 2.73 9.62 -4.42
N LYS A 3 1.73 9.28 -3.59
CA LYS A 3 1.86 9.22 -2.13
C LYS A 3 2.52 7.93 -1.63
N ILE A 4 2.62 6.91 -2.49
CA ILE A 4 3.13 5.57 -2.16
C ILE A 4 3.98 5.06 -3.33
N ARG A 5 5.09 4.39 -3.03
CA ARG A 5 6.02 3.79 -3.98
C ARG A 5 6.34 2.34 -3.60
N LYS A 6 6.86 1.57 -4.57
CA LYS A 6 7.40 0.24 -4.31
C LYS A 6 8.56 0.33 -3.31
N GLY A 7 8.56 -0.54 -2.31
CA GLY A 7 9.52 -0.55 -1.21
C GLY A 7 9.13 0.31 -0.01
N ASP A 8 8.04 1.07 -0.08
CA ASP A 8 7.57 1.83 1.07
C ASP A 8 7.00 0.89 2.14
N LYS A 9 7.30 1.19 3.41
CA LYS A 9 6.64 0.56 4.55
C LYS A 9 5.32 1.29 4.83
N VAL A 10 4.23 0.53 4.86
CA VAL A 10 2.88 1.07 5.06
C VAL A 10 2.13 0.29 6.15
N VAL A 11 1.05 0.88 6.65
CA VAL A 11 0.12 0.25 7.60
C VAL A 11 -1.29 0.33 7.06
N VAL A 12 -2.04 -0.77 7.19
CA VAL A 12 -3.43 -0.86 6.75
C VAL A 12 -4.34 -0.11 7.72
N LEU A 13 -5.06 0.90 7.24
CA LEU A 13 -5.92 1.75 8.08
C LEU A 13 -7.33 1.18 8.30
N ALA A 14 -7.82 0.36 7.36
CA ALA A 14 -9.19 -0.17 7.36
C ALA A 14 -9.28 -1.53 6.64
N GLY A 15 -10.35 -2.28 6.89
CA GLY A 15 -10.59 -3.60 6.30
C GLY A 15 -10.14 -4.78 7.18
N LYS A 16 -10.14 -5.99 6.59
CA LYS A 16 -9.85 -7.26 7.29
C LYS A 16 -8.45 -7.26 7.91
N ASP A 17 -7.50 -6.61 7.26
CA ASP A 17 -6.09 -6.60 7.64
C ASP A 17 -5.67 -5.32 8.38
N LYS A 18 -6.64 -4.55 8.92
CA LYS A 18 -6.38 -3.31 9.66
C LYS A 18 -5.31 -3.50 10.75
N GLY A 19 -4.36 -2.57 10.78
CA GLY A 19 -3.24 -2.56 11.73
C GLY A 19 -2.04 -3.40 11.28
N ARG A 20 -2.14 -4.20 10.22
CA ARG A 20 -0.98 -4.89 9.67
C ARG A 20 -0.07 -3.92 8.94
N SER A 21 1.23 -4.14 9.08
CA SER A 21 2.29 -3.42 8.38
C SER A 21 2.95 -4.33 7.36
N GLY A 22 3.39 -3.76 6.24
CA GLY A 22 4.08 -4.49 5.18
C GLY A 22 4.84 -3.56 4.23
N GLU A 23 5.52 -4.15 3.26
CA GLU A 23 6.28 -3.46 2.24
C GLU A 23 5.52 -3.49 0.91
N VAL A 24 5.43 -2.35 0.23
CA VAL A 24 4.71 -2.26 -1.04
C VAL A 24 5.48 -3.00 -2.14
N LEU A 25 4.89 -4.08 -2.66
CA LEU A 25 5.46 -4.92 -3.72
C LEU A 25 5.24 -4.30 -5.11
N SER A 26 4.07 -3.67 -5.31
CA SER A 26 3.73 -3.01 -6.57
C SER A 26 2.67 -1.93 -6.37
N VAL A 27 2.63 -0.96 -7.29
CA VAL A 27 1.63 0.12 -7.31
C VAL A 27 1.01 0.18 -8.71
N GLN A 28 -0.31 0.26 -8.79
CA GLN A 28 -1.07 0.49 -10.01
C GLN A 28 -1.73 1.88 -9.94
N PRO A 29 -1.05 2.97 -10.40
CA PRO A 29 -1.54 4.33 -10.21
C PRO A 29 -2.84 4.65 -10.95
N LYS A 30 -3.13 3.91 -12.03
CA LYS A 30 -4.36 4.06 -12.81
C LYS A 30 -5.59 3.54 -12.07
N GLU A 31 -5.40 2.56 -11.19
CA GLU A 31 -6.47 1.90 -10.43
C GLU A 31 -6.51 2.38 -8.97
N ASP A 32 -5.56 3.24 -8.57
CA ASP A 32 -5.34 3.70 -7.19
C ASP A 32 -5.18 2.54 -6.19
N THR A 33 -4.54 1.45 -6.64
CA THR A 33 -4.29 0.24 -5.87
C THR A 33 -2.80 -0.01 -5.68
N ALA A 34 -2.46 -0.70 -4.58
CA ALA A 34 -1.12 -1.16 -4.28
C ALA A 34 -1.18 -2.55 -3.63
N LEU A 35 -0.18 -3.38 -3.94
CA LEU A 35 -0.02 -4.70 -3.34
C LEU A 35 1.02 -4.61 -2.22
N VAL A 36 0.69 -5.16 -1.06
CA VAL A 36 1.47 -5.12 0.19
C VAL A 36 1.64 -6.54 0.72
#